data_AF-A0A519USF8-F1
#
_entry.id   AF-A0A519USF8-F1
#
_cell.length_a   1.000
_cell.length_b   1.000
_cell.length_c   1.000
_cell.angle_alpha   90.00
_cell.angle_beta   90.00
_cell.angle_gamma   90.00
#
_symmetry.space_group_name_H-M   'P 1'
#
loop_
_entity.id
_entity.type
_entity.pdbx_description
1 polymer ?
#
loop_
_entity_poly.entity_id
_entity_poly.type
_entity_poly.pdbx_seq_one_letter_code
_entity_poly.pdbx_strand_id
1 'polypeptide(L)'
;MAIYRFRISFEDYDDIVREIDIKTNQTFEDLHRAFHKSTGYDADKSSSFYVSTDNWIKGEEIAHMPNQRKVDNGVKIMANCKISTFIEDPHQKFYYIYNFDRPFDLHVELIKIILENDPQIDYPHLVKKVGEAPKIFDKNNFNAATAAAASTTSDFDFLNEMDFVAEDADELEAMQNSGISSDVNHDEEEEQDEDEFGSEADGDDYDDYGSGQLDEDY
;
A
#
# COMPACT_ATOMS: atom_id res chain seq x y z
N MET A 1 26.11 -2.74 23.10
CA MET A 1 24.81 -3.43 22.87
C MET A 1 24.70 -3.73 21.41
N ALA A 2 24.14 -4.88 21.03
CA ALA A 2 23.99 -5.19 19.63
C ALA A 2 23.00 -4.22 18.95
N ILE A 3 23.28 -3.96 17.68
CA ILE A 3 22.49 -3.14 16.77
C ILE A 3 21.94 -4.07 15.68
N TYR A 4 20.66 -3.93 15.39
CA TYR A 4 19.99 -4.60 14.31
C TYR A 4 19.83 -3.65 13.13
N ARG A 5 20.16 -4.13 11.93
CA ARG A 5 19.90 -3.42 10.70
C ARG A 5 18.69 -4.02 10.01
N PHE A 6 17.62 -3.25 9.94
CA PHE A 6 16.44 -3.63 9.17
C PHE A 6 16.48 -3.00 7.79
N ARG A 7 16.21 -3.80 6.77
CA ARG A 7 15.86 -3.33 5.43
C ARG A 7 14.35 -3.23 5.34
N ILE A 8 13.84 -2.06 4.96
CA ILE A 8 12.43 -1.79 4.75
C ILE A 8 12.24 -1.46 3.27
N SER A 9 11.36 -2.21 2.59
CA SER A 9 10.95 -1.97 1.20
C SER A 9 9.43 -1.95 1.10
N PHE A 10 8.92 -1.26 0.09
CA PHE A 10 7.48 -1.26 -0.22
C PHE A 10 7.16 -2.51 -1.03
N GLU A 11 6.03 -3.16 -0.77
CA GLU A 11 5.62 -4.38 -1.48
C GLU A 11 5.46 -4.14 -2.99
N ASP A 12 4.87 -3.00 -3.37
CA ASP A 12 4.69 -2.63 -4.78
C ASP A 12 5.92 -1.98 -5.42
N TYR A 13 6.93 -1.61 -4.63
CA TYR A 13 8.08 -0.82 -5.09
C TYR A 13 9.40 -1.29 -4.45
N ASP A 14 9.97 -2.35 -5.00
CA ASP A 14 11.24 -2.93 -4.54
C ASP A 14 12.44 -1.97 -4.66
N ASP A 15 12.37 -0.99 -5.57
CA ASP A 15 13.43 0.01 -5.78
C ASP A 15 13.52 1.02 -4.61
N ILE A 16 12.49 1.09 -3.77
CA ILE A 16 12.42 2.04 -2.66
C ILE A 16 12.82 1.32 -1.37
N VAL A 17 14.06 1.56 -0.93
CA VAL A 17 14.65 0.87 0.22
C VAL A 17 15.10 1.85 1.29
N ARG A 18 14.84 1.52 2.55
CA ARG A 18 15.41 2.18 3.73
C ARG A 18 16.15 1.14 4.56
N GLU A 19 17.39 1.42 4.94
CA GLU A 19 18.11 0.62 5.92
C GLU A 19 18.24 1.41 7.22
N ILE A 20 17.71 0.87 8.32
CA ILE A 20 17.69 1.54 9.62
C ILE A 20 18.40 0.65 10.64
N ASP A 21 19.38 1.24 11.32
CA ASP A 21 20.03 0.65 12.46
C ASP A 21 19.28 1.00 13.75
N ILE A 22 18.95 0.00 14.56
CA ILE A 22 18.21 0.15 15.83
C ILE A 22 18.84 -0.70 16.94
N LYS A 23 18.81 -0.22 18.17
CA LYS A 23 19.32 -0.99 19.33
C LYS A 23 18.36 -2.11 19.70
N THR A 24 18.89 -3.21 20.23
CA THR A 24 18.07 -4.36 20.69
C THR A 24 17.02 -4.00 21.74
N ASN A 25 17.28 -3.01 22.60
CA ASN A 25 16.36 -2.58 23.66
C ASN A 25 15.32 -1.54 23.23
N GLN A 26 15.43 -1.00 22.02
CA GLN A 26 14.46 -0.07 21.47
C GLN A 26 13.20 -0.82 21.03
N THR A 27 12.15 -0.04 20.81
CA THR A 27 10.82 -0.54 20.59
C THR A 27 10.44 -0.53 19.11
N PHE A 28 9.37 -1.23 18.75
CA PHE A 28 8.79 -1.11 17.40
C PHE A 28 8.30 0.31 17.11
N GLU A 29 7.94 1.09 18.14
CA GLU A 29 7.56 2.49 17.95
C GLU A 29 8.76 3.34 17.52
N ASP A 30 9.95 3.08 18.08
CA ASP A 30 11.18 3.75 17.66
C ASP A 30 11.49 3.45 16.18
N LEU A 31 11.33 2.20 15.75
CA LEU A 31 11.51 1.79 14.35
C LEU A 31 10.49 2.48 13.42
N HIS A 32 9.21 2.49 13.81
CA HIS A 32 8.11 3.16 13.11
C HIS A 32 8.41 4.65 12.90
N ARG A 33 8.76 5.36 13.97
CA ARG A 33 9.08 6.79 13.91
C ARG A 33 10.34 7.07 13.07
N ALA A 34 11.35 6.22 13.17
CA ALA A 34 12.57 6.35 12.37
C ALA A 34 12.29 6.15 10.87
N PHE A 35 11.45 5.18 10.51
CA PHE A 35 11.03 4.96 9.13
C PHE A 35 10.28 6.18 8.59
N HIS A 36 9.29 6.69 9.33
CA HIS A 36 8.50 7.85 8.89
C HIS A 36 9.31 9.14 8.81
N LYS A 37 10.32 9.31 9.68
CA LYS A 37 11.29 10.41 9.55
C LYS A 37 12.07 10.35 8.23
N SER A 38 12.28 9.15 7.67
CA SER A 38 12.99 8.96 6.41
C SER A 38 12.12 9.21 5.16
N THR A 39 10.82 8.92 5.26
CA THR A 39 9.84 9.06 4.16
C THR A 39 9.12 10.41 4.19
N GLY A 40 9.03 11.07 5.34
CA GLY A 40 8.25 12.29 5.53
C GLY A 40 6.76 12.05 5.77
N TYR A 41 6.37 10.79 6.00
CA TYR A 41 4.98 10.44 6.32
C TYR A 41 4.61 10.82 7.75
N ASP A 42 3.30 10.93 8.00
CA ASP A 42 2.75 11.17 9.32
C ASP A 42 2.90 9.93 10.20
N ALA A 43 3.73 10.02 11.24
CA ALA A 43 3.97 8.90 12.15
C ALA A 43 2.79 8.63 13.09
N ASP A 44 1.82 9.52 13.21
CA ASP A 44 0.70 9.37 14.14
C ASP A 44 -0.54 8.72 13.47
N LYS A 45 -0.31 7.92 12.42
CA LYS A 45 -1.34 7.09 11.76
C LYS A 45 -1.39 5.68 12.34
N SER A 46 -2.60 5.13 12.42
CA SER A 46 -2.84 3.74 12.83
C SER A 46 -2.10 2.77 11.90
N SER A 47 -1.19 1.97 12.45
CA SER A 47 -0.25 1.14 11.70
C SER A 47 0.05 -0.12 12.51
N SER A 48 0.47 -1.21 11.88
CA SER A 48 0.82 -2.45 12.59
C SER A 48 1.99 -3.18 11.94
N PHE A 49 2.89 -3.70 12.78
CA PHE A 49 3.83 -4.74 12.39
C PHE A 49 3.21 -6.11 12.64
N TYR A 50 3.56 -7.07 11.80
CA TYR A 50 3.20 -8.46 11.95
C TYR A 50 4.48 -9.28 11.93
N VAL A 51 4.69 -10.13 12.94
CA VAL A 51 5.74 -11.14 12.91
C VAL A 51 5.46 -12.04 11.72
N SER A 52 6.43 -12.18 10.82
CA SER A 52 6.24 -12.86 9.55
C SER A 52 7.21 -14.01 9.35
N THR A 53 6.75 -15.02 8.60
CA THR A 53 7.59 -16.11 8.11
C THR A 53 8.29 -15.70 6.82
N ASP A 54 9.07 -16.64 6.24
CA ASP A 54 9.77 -16.43 4.97
C ASP A 54 8.88 -16.10 3.79
N ASN A 55 7.62 -16.54 3.83
CA ASN A 55 6.62 -16.35 2.79
C ASN A 55 5.73 -15.11 3.04
N TRP A 56 6.19 -14.15 3.85
CA TRP A 56 5.44 -12.92 4.16
C TRP A 56 4.05 -13.14 4.79
N ILE A 57 3.87 -14.24 5.53
CA ILE A 57 2.61 -14.58 6.19
C ILE A 57 2.46 -13.75 7.47
N LYS A 58 1.36 -12.99 7.57
CA LYS A 58 1.04 -12.12 8.72
C LYS A 58 0.68 -12.98 9.94
N GLY A 59 1.57 -13.01 10.93
CA GLY A 59 1.38 -13.71 12.20
C GLY A 59 0.95 -12.76 13.32
N GLU A 60 1.75 -12.74 14.40
CA GLU A 60 1.45 -11.93 15.58
C GLU A 60 1.47 -10.42 15.28
N GLU A 61 0.41 -9.71 15.65
CA GLU A 61 0.26 -8.27 15.41
C GLU A 61 0.82 -7.42 16.57
N ILE A 62 1.55 -6.36 16.21
CA ILE A 62 2.05 -5.30 17.08
C ILE A 62 1.54 -3.96 16.53
N ALA A 63 0.54 -3.37 17.20
CA ALA A 63 -0.18 -2.21 16.70
C ALA A 63 0.31 -0.87 17.28
N HIS A 64 0.23 0.17 16.45
CA HIS A 64 0.34 1.58 16.80
C HIS A 64 -1.05 2.21 16.71
N MET A 65 -1.46 2.91 17.76
CA MET A 65 -2.82 3.44 17.90
C MET A 65 -3.91 2.40 17.61
N PRO A 66 -3.98 1.29 18.38
CA PRO A 66 -5.01 0.27 18.20
C PRO A 66 -6.41 0.83 18.49
N ASN A 67 -7.39 0.47 17.65
CA ASN A 67 -8.80 0.69 17.94
C ASN A 67 -9.26 -0.14 19.14
N GLN A 68 -10.37 0.22 19.77
CA GLN A 68 -10.92 -0.47 20.95
C GLN A 68 -10.99 -1.99 20.76
N ARG A 69 -11.49 -2.46 19.60
CA ARG A 69 -11.55 -3.89 19.26
C ARG A 69 -10.19 -4.60 19.35
N LYS A 70 -9.10 -3.95 18.92
CA LYS A 70 -7.75 -4.54 18.98
C LYS A 70 -7.23 -4.58 20.41
N VAL A 71 -7.57 -3.58 21.21
CA VAL A 71 -7.25 -3.55 22.65
C VAL A 71 -7.98 -4.69 23.38
N ASP A 72 -9.27 -4.88 23.10
CA ASP A 72 -10.09 -5.94 23.70
C ASP A 72 -9.58 -7.34 23.32
N ASN A 73 -9.02 -7.49 22.12
CA ASN A 73 -8.38 -8.72 21.64
C ASN A 73 -6.95 -8.93 22.18
N GLY A 74 -6.43 -8.03 23.02
CA GLY A 74 -5.09 -8.15 23.61
C GLY A 74 -3.93 -7.93 22.63
N VAL A 75 -4.15 -7.20 21.53
CA VAL A 75 -3.09 -6.88 20.57
C VAL A 75 -1.99 -6.07 21.25
N LYS A 76 -0.72 -6.46 21.02
CA LYS A 76 0.42 -5.82 21.65
C LYS A 76 0.63 -4.41 21.08
N ILE A 77 1.06 -3.48 21.92
CA ILE A 77 1.31 -2.08 21.53
C ILE A 77 2.79 -1.89 21.18
N MET A 78 3.08 -1.21 20.06
CA MET A 78 4.46 -0.96 19.61
C MET A 78 5.36 -0.32 20.68
N ALA A 79 4.81 0.62 21.46
CA ALA A 79 5.51 1.32 22.55
C ALA A 79 6.08 0.39 23.63
N ASN A 80 5.43 -0.76 23.86
CA ASN A 80 5.81 -1.72 24.90
C ASN A 80 6.58 -2.93 24.35
N CYS A 81 6.70 -3.04 23.02
CA CYS A 81 7.33 -4.16 22.36
C CYS A 81 8.77 -3.83 22.01
N LYS A 82 9.72 -4.43 22.73
CA LYS A 82 11.14 -4.34 22.39
C LYS A 82 11.43 -5.20 21.17
N ILE A 83 12.28 -4.71 20.26
CA ILE A 83 12.66 -5.43 19.05
C ILE A 83 13.26 -6.79 19.40
N SER A 84 14.15 -6.86 20.39
CA SER A 84 14.82 -8.11 20.80
C SER A 84 13.89 -9.26 21.17
N THR A 85 12.65 -8.97 21.58
CA THR A 85 11.68 -9.98 22.00
C THR A 85 11.07 -10.73 20.83
N PHE A 86 11.16 -10.18 19.62
CA PHE A 86 10.51 -10.72 18.42
C PHE A 86 11.52 -11.16 17.34
N ILE A 87 12.81 -11.24 17.69
CA ILE A 87 13.85 -11.77 16.80
C ILE A 87 14.15 -13.21 17.22
N GLU A 88 13.68 -14.17 16.42
CA GLU A 88 13.96 -15.58 16.61
C GLU A 88 15.06 -16.07 15.66
N ASP A 89 15.10 -15.52 14.44
CA ASP A 89 16.04 -15.88 13.39
C ASP A 89 16.94 -14.70 12.96
N PRO A 90 18.20 -14.92 12.54
CA PRO A 90 19.07 -13.87 11.98
C PRO A 90 18.49 -13.13 10.76
N HIS A 91 17.57 -13.75 10.03
CA HIS A 91 16.83 -13.20 8.89
C HIS A 91 15.35 -12.96 9.22
N GLN A 92 15.02 -12.68 10.49
CA GLN A 92 13.65 -12.40 10.91
C GLN A 92 12.95 -11.37 10.01
N LYS A 93 11.74 -11.72 9.57
CA LYS A 93 10.88 -10.88 8.74
C LYS A 93 9.71 -10.33 9.54
N PHE A 94 9.30 -9.13 9.18
CA PHE A 94 8.08 -8.50 9.63
C PHE A 94 7.34 -7.92 8.43
N TYR A 95 6.04 -8.15 8.40
CA TYR A 95 5.17 -7.44 7.48
C TYR A 95 4.68 -6.17 8.16
N TYR A 96 4.75 -5.02 7.51
CA TYR A 96 4.39 -3.74 8.10
C TYR A 96 3.31 -3.06 7.26
N ILE A 97 2.18 -2.77 7.89
CA ILE A 97 1.09 -1.99 7.28
C ILE A 97 1.12 -0.60 7.88
N TYR A 98 1.38 0.39 7.04
CA TYR A 98 1.27 1.79 7.41
C TYR A 98 -0.09 2.35 7.04
N ASN A 99 -0.74 3.05 7.97
CA ASN A 99 -2.00 3.78 7.79
C ASN A 99 -3.17 2.91 7.29
N PHE A 100 -3.99 2.37 8.20
CA PHE A 100 -5.14 1.55 7.80
C PHE A 100 -6.20 2.27 6.93
N ASP A 101 -6.24 3.61 6.92
CA ASP A 101 -7.17 4.35 6.06
C ASP A 101 -6.71 4.38 4.58
N ARG A 102 -5.38 4.34 4.37
CA ARG A 102 -4.70 4.32 3.08
C ARG A 102 -3.45 3.44 3.21
N PRO A 103 -3.63 2.11 3.18
CA PRO A 103 -2.57 1.19 3.53
C PRO A 103 -1.43 1.26 2.51
N PHE A 104 -0.22 1.34 3.04
CA PHE A 104 0.97 0.90 2.33
C PHE A 104 1.47 -0.37 3.00
N ASP A 105 1.68 -1.39 2.19
CA ASP A 105 2.26 -2.65 2.61
C ASP A 105 3.78 -2.61 2.41
N LEU A 106 4.49 -3.01 3.46
CA LEU A 106 5.95 -2.95 3.51
C LEU A 106 6.52 -4.26 4.04
N HIS A 107 7.66 -4.62 3.45
CA HIS A 107 8.48 -5.74 3.86
C HIS A 107 9.64 -5.24 4.70
N VAL A 108 9.77 -5.78 5.91
CA VAL A 108 10.83 -5.44 6.86
C VAL A 108 11.64 -6.69 7.17
N GLU A 109 12.92 -6.67 6.88
CA GLU A 109 13.82 -7.83 7.04
C GLU A 109 15.04 -7.46 7.87
N LEU A 110 15.40 -8.30 8.84
CA LEU A 110 16.68 -8.22 9.53
C LEU A 110 17.81 -8.68 8.58
N ILE A 111 18.68 -7.76 8.18
CA ILE A 111 19.76 -8.07 7.22
C ILE A 111 21.14 -8.15 7.88
N LYS A 112 21.31 -7.57 9.07
CA LYS A 112 22.60 -7.55 9.76
C LYS A 112 22.45 -7.37 11.26
N ILE A 113 23.29 -8.08 12.01
CA ILE A 113 23.47 -7.90 13.45
C ILE A 113 24.91 -7.39 13.68
N ILE A 114 25.04 -6.24 14.34
CA ILE A 114 26.32 -5.60 14.66
C ILE A 114 26.49 -5.67 16.18
N LEU A 115 27.54 -6.34 16.66
CA LEU A 115 27.74 -6.58 18.10
C LEU A 115 28.21 -5.33 18.86
N GLU A 116 28.95 -4.46 18.17
CA GLU A 116 29.51 -3.23 18.72
C GLU A 116 28.67 -2.03 18.29
N ASN A 117 28.19 -1.25 19.26
CA ASN A 117 27.52 0.00 18.98
C ASN A 117 28.56 1.13 18.96
N ASP A 118 28.44 2.01 17.97
CA ASP A 118 29.25 3.22 17.92
C ASP A 118 28.66 4.25 18.89
N PRO A 119 29.39 4.69 19.94
CA PRO A 119 28.88 5.67 20.89
C PRO A 119 28.65 7.06 20.28
N GLN A 120 29.18 7.34 19.08
CA GLN A 120 28.95 8.61 18.39
C GLN A 120 27.64 8.67 17.60
N ILE A 121 26.97 7.53 17.41
CA ILE A 121 25.74 7.46 16.61
C ILE A 121 24.52 7.38 17.52
N ASP A 122 23.57 8.30 17.29
CA ASP A 122 22.26 8.23 17.89
C ASP A 122 21.36 7.27 17.10
N TYR A 123 20.81 6.29 17.81
CA TYR A 123 19.92 5.27 17.26
C TYR A 123 18.45 5.55 17.65
N PRO A 124 17.47 5.31 16.77
CA PRO A 124 17.62 4.65 15.46
C PRO A 124 18.23 5.57 14.40
N HIS A 125 19.08 5.01 13.54
CA HIS A 125 19.83 5.74 12.53
C HIS A 125 19.53 5.23 11.12
N LEU A 126 19.24 6.14 10.19
CA LEU A 126 19.04 5.79 8.78
C LEU A 126 20.40 5.65 8.09
N VAL A 127 20.77 4.42 7.75
CA VAL A 127 22.04 4.08 7.10
C VAL A 127 21.98 4.30 5.60
N LYS A 128 20.87 3.91 4.98
CA LYS A 128 20.71 3.94 3.53
C LYS A 128 19.32 4.40 3.15
N LYS A 129 19.25 5.27 2.14
CA LYS A 129 18.02 5.77 1.53
C LYS A 129 18.14 5.61 0.01
N VAL A 130 17.30 4.78 -0.59
CA VAL A 130 17.24 4.54 -2.05
C VAL A 130 15.83 4.79 -2.54
N GLY A 131 15.66 5.56 -3.61
CA GLY A 131 14.36 5.91 -4.16
C GLY A 131 13.57 6.92 -3.33
N GLU A 132 12.61 7.59 -3.96
CA GLU A 132 11.65 8.49 -3.30
C GLU A 132 10.44 7.70 -2.82
N ALA A 133 9.93 8.02 -1.63
CA ALA A 133 8.76 7.33 -1.09
C ALA A 133 7.49 7.71 -1.90
N PRO A 134 6.55 6.78 -2.14
CA PRO A 134 5.33 7.08 -2.90
C PRO A 134 4.53 8.24 -2.30
N LYS A 135 3.91 9.07 -3.14
CA LYS A 135 3.06 10.17 -2.62
C LYS A 135 1.72 9.60 -2.18
N ILE A 136 1.28 9.96 -0.98
CA ILE A 136 -0.05 9.64 -0.49
C ILE A 136 -1.02 10.65 -1.12
N PHE A 137 -1.84 10.22 -2.07
CA PHE A 137 -2.85 11.07 -2.68
C PHE A 137 -4.13 11.06 -1.84
N ASP A 138 -4.42 12.18 -1.19
CA ASP A 138 -5.74 12.40 -0.62
C ASP A 138 -6.76 12.55 -1.75
N LYS A 139 -7.84 11.76 -1.72
CA LYS A 139 -8.95 11.86 -2.68
C LYS A 139 -9.55 13.28 -2.75
N ASN A 140 -9.40 14.07 -1.68
CA ASN A 140 -9.83 15.47 -1.63
C ASN A 140 -8.87 16.44 -2.32
N ASN A 141 -7.66 16.01 -2.69
CA ASN A 141 -6.61 16.85 -3.28
C ASN A 141 -6.37 16.56 -4.78
N PHE A 142 -7.21 15.72 -5.40
CA PHE A 142 -7.14 15.42 -6.83
C PHE A 142 -7.28 16.70 -7.70
N ASN A 143 -8.05 17.68 -7.21
CA ASN A 143 -8.25 18.97 -7.88
C ASN A 143 -6.99 19.87 -7.86
N ALA A 144 -6.01 19.63 -6.98
CA ALA A 144 -4.78 20.42 -6.91
C ALA A 144 -3.66 19.84 -7.79
N ALA A 145 -3.64 18.51 -8.00
CA ALA A 145 -2.66 17.86 -8.86
C ALA A 145 -2.91 18.13 -10.35
N THR A 146 -4.17 18.24 -10.77
CA THR A 146 -4.53 18.63 -12.15
C THR A 146 -4.19 20.10 -12.45
N ALA A 147 -4.30 21.00 -11.48
CA ALA A 147 -3.93 22.41 -11.63
C ALA A 147 -2.40 22.61 -11.80
N ALA A 148 -1.58 21.80 -11.13
CA ALA A 148 -0.12 21.85 -11.26
C ALA A 148 0.36 21.27 -12.60
N ALA A 149 -0.27 20.21 -13.11
CA ALA A 149 0.02 19.66 -14.44
C ALA A 149 -0.43 20.61 -15.57
N ALA A 150 -1.53 21.34 -15.39
CA ALA A 150 -1.99 22.37 -16.33
C ALA A 150 -1.08 23.62 -16.39
N SER A 151 -0.22 23.82 -15.38
CA SER A 151 0.71 24.95 -15.35
C SER A 151 2.01 24.69 -16.14
N THR A 152 2.29 23.43 -16.49
CA THR A 152 3.47 23.04 -17.30
C THR A 152 3.13 22.71 -18.75
N THR A 153 1.84 22.75 -19.14
CA THR A 153 1.39 22.48 -20.52
C THR A 153 1.20 23.74 -21.36
N SER A 154 1.60 24.92 -20.86
CA SER A 154 1.56 26.18 -21.62
C SER A 154 2.49 26.20 -22.85
N ASP A 155 3.33 25.18 -23.04
CA ASP A 155 4.24 25.04 -24.19
C ASP A 155 3.71 24.09 -25.29
N PHE A 156 2.47 23.60 -25.20
CA PHE A 156 1.84 22.78 -26.25
C PHE A 156 0.59 23.44 -26.86
N ASP A 157 0.68 24.76 -27.09
CA ASP A 157 -0.34 25.53 -27.82
C ASP A 157 -0.26 25.31 -29.36
N PHE A 158 0.07 24.09 -29.81
CA PHE A 158 0.12 23.73 -31.24
C PHE A 158 -1.27 23.86 -31.90
N LEU A 159 -2.34 23.67 -31.13
CA LEU A 159 -3.72 23.78 -31.60
C LEU A 159 -4.16 25.22 -31.90
N ASN A 160 -3.45 26.22 -31.35
CA ASN A 160 -3.76 27.63 -31.54
C ASN A 160 -2.85 28.28 -32.62
N GLU A 161 -1.76 27.60 -33.01
CA GLU A 161 -0.87 28.02 -34.11
C GLU A 161 -1.31 27.46 -35.49
N MET A 162 -2.26 26.51 -35.53
CA MET A 162 -3.02 26.26 -36.75
C MET A 162 -4.05 27.37 -36.92
N ASP A 163 -3.60 28.51 -37.46
CA ASP A 163 -4.42 29.63 -37.92
C ASP A 163 -5.34 29.15 -39.06
N PHE A 164 -6.42 28.47 -38.68
CA PHE A 164 -7.44 27.97 -39.58
C PHE A 164 -8.26 29.17 -40.06
N VAL A 165 -7.79 29.80 -41.14
CA VAL A 165 -8.49 30.90 -41.80
C VAL A 165 -9.84 30.37 -42.28
N ALA A 166 -10.92 30.95 -41.78
CA ALA A 166 -12.29 30.58 -42.11
C ALA A 166 -12.69 30.85 -43.59
N GLU A 167 -11.74 31.15 -44.49
CA GLU A 167 -12.02 31.34 -45.92
C GLU A 167 -12.15 30.01 -46.69
N ASP A 168 -11.67 28.88 -46.16
CA ASP A 168 -11.78 27.57 -46.85
C ASP A 168 -13.07 26.79 -46.53
N ALA A 169 -13.98 27.37 -45.73
CA ALA A 169 -15.28 26.74 -45.46
C ALA A 169 -16.20 26.70 -46.69
N ASP A 170 -16.02 27.64 -47.63
CA ASP A 170 -16.83 27.74 -48.85
C ASP A 170 -16.39 26.75 -49.95
N GLU A 171 -15.17 26.20 -49.87
CA GLU A 171 -14.66 25.24 -50.87
C GLU A 171 -15.08 23.79 -50.57
N LEU A 172 -15.40 23.47 -49.30
CA LEU A 172 -15.90 22.15 -48.90
C LEU A 172 -17.35 21.89 -49.40
N GLU A 173 -18.16 22.93 -49.49
CA GLU A 173 -19.56 22.85 -49.93
C GLU A 173 -19.67 22.51 -51.43
N ALA A 174 -18.65 22.87 -52.23
CA ALA A 174 -18.57 22.54 -53.64
C ALA A 174 -18.25 21.06 -53.93
N MET A 175 -17.70 20.33 -52.95
CA MET A 175 -17.31 18.93 -53.12
C MET A 175 -18.44 17.95 -52.73
N GLN A 176 -19.47 18.41 -51.99
CA GLN A 176 -20.64 17.62 -51.60
C GLN A 176 -21.66 17.42 -52.74
N ASN A 177 -21.46 18.05 -53.91
CA ASN A 177 -22.33 17.86 -55.08
C ASN A 177 -21.79 16.85 -56.11
N SER A 178 -20.68 16.16 -55.81
CA SER A 178 -20.15 15.07 -56.65
C SER A 178 -20.38 13.74 -55.95
N GLY A 179 -21.57 13.19 -56.16
CA GLY A 179 -22.10 12.05 -55.41
C GLY A 179 -21.26 10.77 -55.44
N ILE A 180 -21.35 10.04 -54.33
CA ILE A 180 -21.21 8.59 -54.31
C ILE A 180 -22.19 8.05 -53.26
N SER A 181 -23.17 7.27 -53.72
CA SER A 181 -24.11 6.55 -52.86
C SER A 181 -23.39 5.42 -52.14
N SER A 182 -23.61 5.29 -50.83
CA SER A 182 -23.50 4.01 -50.14
C SER A 182 -24.61 3.91 -49.10
N ASP A 183 -25.71 3.33 -49.57
CA ASP A 183 -26.79 2.70 -48.84
C ASP A 183 -26.25 1.80 -47.71
N VAL A 184 -26.60 2.12 -46.47
CA VAL A 184 -26.63 1.15 -45.37
C VAL A 184 -27.96 1.35 -44.64
N ASN A 185 -28.78 0.32 -44.76
CA ASN A 185 -30.13 0.24 -44.23
C ASN A 185 -30.16 0.34 -42.70
N HIS A 186 -31.21 1.00 -42.27
CA HIS A 186 -31.71 1.21 -40.92
C HIS A 186 -32.62 0.03 -40.57
N ASP A 187 -32.37 -0.66 -39.47
CA ASP A 187 -33.40 -1.45 -38.79
C ASP A 187 -33.24 -1.22 -37.28
N GLU A 188 -34.27 -0.56 -36.74
CA GLU A 188 -34.55 -0.33 -35.32
C GLU A 188 -35.28 -1.57 -34.77
N GLU A 189 -34.89 -2.08 -33.61
CA GLU A 189 -35.85 -2.68 -32.68
C GLU A 189 -35.48 -2.30 -31.23
N GLU A 190 -36.47 -1.75 -30.53
CA GLU A 190 -36.48 -1.26 -29.16
C GLU A 190 -36.75 -2.36 -28.12
N GLU A 191 -36.19 -2.13 -26.92
CA GLU A 191 -36.68 -2.47 -25.56
C GLU A 191 -37.02 -3.92 -25.15
N GLN A 192 -36.33 -4.41 -24.11
CA GLN A 192 -36.95 -4.54 -22.77
C GLN A 192 -35.94 -4.98 -21.69
N ASP A 193 -35.99 -4.25 -20.56
CA ASP A 193 -35.43 -4.61 -19.25
C ASP A 193 -36.17 -5.81 -18.65
N GLU A 194 -35.45 -6.83 -18.17
CA GLU A 194 -35.95 -7.74 -17.14
C GLU A 194 -34.85 -8.06 -16.11
N ASP A 195 -35.12 -7.65 -14.87
CA ASP A 195 -34.41 -7.99 -13.65
C ASP A 195 -34.49 -9.50 -13.36
N GLU A 196 -33.35 -10.16 -13.08
CA GLU A 196 -33.38 -11.45 -12.36
C GLU A 196 -32.37 -11.48 -11.21
N PHE A 197 -32.87 -11.04 -10.06
CA PHE A 197 -32.35 -11.25 -8.73
C PHE A 197 -32.55 -12.71 -8.32
N GLY A 198 -31.47 -13.49 -8.29
CA GLY A 198 -31.44 -14.87 -7.81
C GLY A 198 -30.71 -15.00 -6.48
N SER A 199 -31.41 -14.71 -5.39
CA SER A 199 -31.03 -15.10 -4.02
C SER A 199 -31.42 -16.55 -3.77
N GLU A 200 -30.48 -17.43 -3.42
CA GLU A 200 -30.79 -18.61 -2.62
C GLU A 200 -29.70 -18.84 -1.56
N ALA A 201 -30.20 -18.92 -0.33
CA ALA A 201 -29.48 -19.13 0.89
C ALA A 201 -29.60 -20.60 1.32
N ASP A 202 -28.62 -21.00 2.12
CA ASP A 202 -28.75 -21.89 3.27
C ASP A 202 -28.84 -23.41 3.02
N GLY A 203 -28.05 -24.13 3.82
CA GLY A 203 -27.94 -25.58 3.80
C GLY A 203 -26.81 -26.07 4.69
N ASP A 204 -26.99 -25.89 6.00
CA ASP A 204 -26.21 -26.50 7.07
C ASP A 204 -26.06 -28.01 6.88
N ASP A 205 -24.87 -28.54 7.16
CA ASP A 205 -24.73 -29.94 7.58
C ASP A 205 -23.60 -30.08 8.60
N TYR A 206 -24.01 -30.34 9.84
CA TYR A 206 -23.19 -30.68 11.00
C TYR A 206 -23.18 -32.20 11.15
N ASP A 207 -22.01 -32.82 11.11
CA ASP A 207 -21.74 -34.16 11.66
C ASP A 207 -20.33 -34.07 12.29
N ASP A 208 -20.16 -33.71 13.57
CA ASP A 208 -20.27 -34.54 14.77
C ASP A 208 -19.97 -36.04 14.57
N TYR A 209 -18.92 -36.50 15.26
CA TYR A 209 -18.72 -37.81 15.93
C TYR A 209 -17.24 -38.22 15.89
N GLY A 210 -16.67 -38.46 17.08
CA GLY A 210 -15.50 -39.33 17.23
C GLY A 210 -14.49 -38.93 18.28
N SER A 211 -14.92 -38.71 19.52
CA SER A 211 -14.03 -38.69 20.69
C SER A 211 -13.24 -40.00 20.78
N GLY A 212 -11.92 -39.92 20.57
CA GLY A 212 -10.98 -40.99 20.85
C GLY A 212 -10.92 -41.25 22.36
N GLN A 213 -11.32 -42.45 22.75
CA GLN A 213 -11.14 -43.01 24.08
C GLN A 213 -9.63 -43.20 24.32
N LEU A 214 -9.07 -42.45 25.27
CA LEU A 214 -7.72 -42.68 25.76
C LEU A 214 -7.77 -43.70 26.89
N ASP A 215 -7.00 -44.75 26.70
CA ASP A 215 -6.77 -45.86 27.62
C ASP A 215 -6.26 -45.37 28.98
N GLU A 216 -6.86 -45.90 30.06
CA GLU A 216 -6.28 -45.90 31.39
C GLU A 216 -5.23 -47.02 31.47
N ASP A 217 -3.96 -46.66 31.57
CA ASP A 217 -2.90 -47.55 32.01
C ASP A 217 -2.10 -46.90 33.16
N TYR A 218 -2.14 -47.61 34.31
CA TYR A 218 -1.25 -47.59 35.49
C TYR A 218 -1.20 -46.40 36.45
#